data_AF-A0A2M9PBY4-F1
#
_entry.id   AF-A0A2M9PBY4-F1
#
_cell.length_a   1.000
_cell.length_b   1.000
_cell.length_c   1.000
_cell.angle_alpha   90.00
_cell.angle_beta   90.00
_cell.angle_gamma   90.00
#
_symmetry.space_group_name_H-M   'P 1'
#
loop_
_entity.id
_entity.type
_entity.pdbx_description
1 polymer ?
#
loop_
_entity_poly.entity_id
_entity_poly.type
_entity_poly.pdbx_seq_one_letter_code
_entity_poly.pdbx_strand_id
1 'polypeptide(L)' 'MPELTIEIGGRVFEVACEPGQEPSLARAAQLLDIEANRVGEAIGRSTEKRMLLLAGLMVADTM' A
#
# COMPACT_ATOMS: atom_id res chain seq x y z
N MET A 1 7.95 -13.17 -15.44
CA MET A 1 8.04 -12.60 -14.09
C MET A 1 6.63 -12.63 -13.54
N PRO A 2 6.37 -13.22 -12.37
CA PRO A 2 5.04 -13.18 -11.78
C PRO A 2 4.70 -11.74 -11.39
N GLU A 3 3.50 -11.31 -11.74
CA GLU A 3 2.93 -10.02 -11.35
C GLU A 3 1.88 -10.29 -10.28
N LEU A 4 1.91 -9.50 -9.20
CA LEU A 4 0.91 -9.54 -8.16
C LEU A 4 0.04 -8.29 -8.26
N THR A 5 -1.25 -8.51 -8.45
CA THR A 5 -2.26 -7.44 -8.36
C THR A 5 -2.64 -7.24 -6.90
N ILE A 6 -2.47 -6.02 -6.39
CA ILE A 6 -2.78 -5.63 -5.02
C ILE A 6 -3.74 -4.44 -5.00
N GLU A 7 -4.52 -4.32 -3.93
CA GLU A 7 -5.42 -3.19 -3.72
C GLU A 7 -4.99 -2.38 -2.49
N ILE A 8 -4.81 -1.07 -2.65
CA ILE A 8 -4.39 -0.15 -1.58
C ILE A 8 -5.25 1.13 -1.67
N GLY A 9 -5.97 1.45 -0.59
CA GLY A 9 -6.81 2.65 -0.50
C GLY A 9 -7.90 2.69 -1.58
N GLY A 10 -8.48 1.54 -1.92
CA GLY A 10 -9.52 1.38 -2.95
C GLY A 10 -8.99 1.46 -4.39
N ARG A 11 -7.70 1.18 -4.60
CA ARG A 11 -7.04 1.27 -5.91
C ARG A 11 -6.19 0.06 -6.21
N VAL A 12 -6.21 -0.36 -7.47
CA VAL A 12 -5.52 -1.55 -7.94
C VAL A 12 -4.13 -1.18 -8.49
N PHE A 13 -3.12 -1.90 -8.04
CA PHE A 13 -1.73 -1.78 -8.48
C PHE A 13 -1.21 -3.14 -8.94
N GLU A 14 -0.43 -3.15 -10.01
CA GLU A 14 0.29 -4.32 -10.48
C GLU A 14 1.76 -4.16 -10.09
N VAL A 15 2.28 -5.15 -9.36
CA VAL A 15 3.66 -5.12 -8.86
C VAL A 15 4.37 -6.38 -9.32
N ALA A 16 5.50 -6.20 -10.00
CA ALA A 16 6.39 -7.31 -10.34
C ALA A 16 7.01 -7.88 -9.06
N CYS A 17 6.95 -9.20 -8.90
CA CYS A 17 7.56 -9.88 -7.76
C CYS A 17 8.39 -11.07 -8.22
N GLU A 18 9.33 -11.49 -7.37
CA GLU A 18 10.07 -12.72 -7.60
C GLU A 18 9.26 -13.93 -7.10
N PRO A 19 9.40 -15.12 -7.70
CA PRO A 19 8.76 -16.34 -7.22
C PRO A 19 9.02 -16.57 -5.73
N GLY A 20 7.95 -16.74 -4.95
CA GLY A 20 8.02 -16.92 -3.49
C GLY A 20 8.01 -15.64 -2.66
N GLN A 21 8.08 -14.45 -3.28
CA GLN A 21 7.89 -13.17 -2.58
C GLN A 21 6.42 -12.75 -2.45
N GLU A 22 5.51 -13.39 -3.20
CA GLU A 22 4.07 -13.07 -3.21
C GLU A 22 3.47 -12.93 -1.80
N PRO A 23 3.74 -13.81 -0.81
CA PRO A 23 3.16 -13.68 0.53
C PRO A 23 3.71 -12.48 1.31
N SER A 24 5.02 -12.20 1.14
CA SER A 24 5.66 -11.06 1.78
C SER A 24 5.13 -9.74 1.19
N LEU A 25 5.00 -9.69 -0.13
CA LEU A 25 4.48 -8.53 -0.85
C LEU A 25 3.00 -8.29 -0.52
N ALA A 26 2.19 -9.35 -0.47
CA ALA A 26 0.79 -9.27 -0.06
C ALA A 26 0.65 -8.74 1.38
N ARG A 27 1.51 -9.19 2.31
CA ARG A 27 1.54 -8.66 3.67
C ARG A 27 1.94 -7.18 3.72
N ALA A 28 2.95 -6.78 2.96
CA ALA A 28 3.36 -5.38 2.87
C ALA A 28 2.24 -4.50 2.30
N ALA A 29 1.54 -4.99 1.26
CA ALA A 29 0.39 -4.31 0.67
C ALA A 29 -0.75 -4.13 1.67
N GLN A 30 -1.06 -5.15 2.48
CA GLN A 30 -2.08 -5.05 3.54
C GLN A 30 -1.73 -4.00 4.60
N LEU A 31 -0.47 -3.94 5.04
CA LEU A 31 -0.04 -2.92 6.00
C LEU A 31 -0.18 -1.51 5.42
N LEU A 32 0.23 -1.34 4.16
CA LEU A 32 0.09 -0.07 3.46
C LEU A 32 -1.37 0.34 3.25
N ASP A 33 -2.26 -0.61 2.95
CA ASP A 33 -3.69 -0.40 2.78
C ASP A 33 -4.37 0.09 4.07
N ILE A 34 -4.02 -0.51 5.23
CA ILE A 34 -4.52 -0.07 6.53
C ILE A 34 -4.17 1.39 6.79
N GLU A 35 -2.92 1.78 6.57
CA GLU A 35 -2.49 3.17 6.78
C GLU A 35 -3.04 4.11 5.71
N ALA A 36 -3.17 3.65 4.45
CA ALA A 36 -3.80 4.41 3.38
C ALA A 36 -5.25 4.76 3.70
N ASN A 37 -6.03 3.80 4.21
CA ASN A 37 -7.41 4.02 4.64
C ASN A 37 -7.47 4.98 5.83
N ARG A 38 -6.60 4.81 6.83
CA ARG A 38 -6.52 5.70 7.99
C ARG A 38 -6.17 7.14 7.61
N VAL A 39 -5.20 7.33 6.72
CA VAL A 39 -4.81 8.64 6.20
C VAL A 39 -5.94 9.22 5.34
N GLY A 40 -6.63 8.40 4.54
CA GLY A 40 -7.77 8.81 3.73
C GLY A 40 -8.95 9.33 4.57
N GLU A 41 -9.25 8.68 5.70
CA GLU A 41 -10.27 9.14 6.64
C GLU A 41 -9.86 10.44 7.36
N ALA A 42 -8.59 10.55 7.76
CA ALA A 42 -8.09 11.71 8.51
C ALA A 42 -7.87 12.94 7.62
N ILE A 43 -7.46 12.76 6.37
CA ILE A 43 -7.05 13.82 5.45
C ILE A 43 -8.01 13.88 4.26
N GLY A 44 -9.22 14.41 4.49
CA GLY A 44 -10.33 14.51 3.51
C GLY A 44 -9.95 14.54 2.02
N ARG A 45 -9.97 15.72 1.35
CA ARG A 45 -9.68 15.81 -0.11
C ARG A 45 -8.17 15.83 -0.38
N SER A 46 -7.45 14.76 -0.06
CA SER A 46 -6.04 14.61 -0.44
C SER A 46 -5.91 13.98 -1.82
N THR A 47 -4.82 14.27 -2.53
CA THR A 47 -4.48 13.51 -3.75
C THR A 47 -3.94 12.14 -3.35
N GLU A 48 -4.27 11.12 -4.14
CA GLU A 48 -3.79 9.75 -3.97
C GLU A 48 -2.28 9.68 -3.72
N LYS A 49 -1.47 10.36 -4.54
CA LYS A 49 -0.01 10.35 -4.42
C LYS A 49 0.47 10.80 -3.03
N ARG A 50 -0.21 11.80 -2.45
CA ARG A 50 0.12 12.31 -1.11
C ARG A 50 -0.33 11.32 -0.03
N MET A 51 -1.51 10.72 -0.19
CA MET A 51 -2.02 9.71 0.74
C MET A 51 -1.09 8.48 0.78
N LEU A 52 -0.70 7.92 -0.37
CA LEU A 52 0.20 6.77 -0.45
C LEU A 52 1.59 7.09 0.11
N LEU A 53 2.12 8.30 -0.14
CA LEU A 53 3.39 8.74 0.44
C LEU A 53 3.33 8.77 1.98
N LEU A 54 2.26 9.35 2.54
CA LEU A 54 2.09 9.43 3.99
C LEU A 54 1.88 8.04 4.61
N ALA A 55 1.05 7.19 3.99
CA ALA A 55 0.86 5.82 4.43
C ALA A 55 2.18 5.03 4.42
N GLY A 56 2.98 5.17 3.36
CA GLY A 56 4.31 4.55 3.28
C GLY A 56 5.29 5.05 4.35
N LEU A 57 5.28 6.35 4.64
CA LEU A 57 6.08 6.93 5.73
C LEU A 57 5.63 6.41 7.11
N MET A 58 4.33 6.26 7.34
CA MET A 58 3.80 5.73 8.60
C MET A 58 4.17 4.26 8.82
N VAL A 59 4.04 3.42 7.78
CA VAL A 59 4.48 2.02 7.84
C VAL A 59 5.98 1.95 8.14
N ALA A 60 6.80 2.76 7.46
CA ALA A 60 8.25 2.78 7.67
C ALA A 60 8.67 3.27 9.06
N ASP A 61 7.92 4.18 9.68
CA ASP A 61 8.16 4.65 11.05
C ASP A 61 7.85 3.57 12.10
N THR A 62 6.88 2.70 11.82
CA THR A 62 6.46 1.60 12.72
C THR A 62 7.30 0.33 12.62
N MET A 63 8.23 0.24 11.66
CA MET A 63 9.04 -0.98 11.38
C MET A 63 10.47 -0.91 11.89
#